data_AF-A0AA45LCC7-F1
#
_entry.id   AF-A0AA45LCC7-F1
#
_cell.length_a   1.000
_cell.length_b   1.000
_cell.length_c   1.000
_cell.angle_alpha   90.00
_cell.angle_beta   90.00
_cell.angle_gamma   90.00
#
_symmetry.space_group_name_H-M   'P 1'
#
loop_
_entity.id
_entity.type
_entity.pdbx_description
1 polymer ?
#
loop_
_entity_poly.entity_id
_entity_poly.type
_entity_poly.pdbx_seq_one_letter_code
_entity_poly.pdbx_strand_id
1 'polypeptide(L)'
;MVGVGSLLVVCGGAVGGPRPEADLLAEHARALGYRGPLLREAGSRTNWENVREVGPLLEGFARIRLVSNPFHAEKAREHLWRQHPHLAARLVRAGDQRVGEWLLLKPLLAVLGRRRMRHVDAGGLRRA
;
A
#
# COMPACT_ATOMS: atom_id res chain seq x y z
N MET A 1 -7.33 3.76 -31.11
CA MET A 1 -7.56 2.35 -30.74
C MET A 1 -7.30 2.20 -29.25
N VAL A 2 -8.35 2.05 -28.43
CA VAL A 2 -8.20 1.77 -26.99
C VAL A 2 -7.94 0.27 -26.85
N GLY A 3 -6.69 -0.10 -26.59
CA GLY A 3 -6.34 -1.50 -26.34
C GLY A 3 -7.01 -1.99 -25.07
N VAL A 4 -7.71 -3.11 -25.14
CA VAL A 4 -8.25 -3.82 -23.97
C VAL A 4 -7.05 -4.44 -23.24
N GLY A 5 -6.52 -3.72 -22.24
CA GLY A 5 -5.32 -4.17 -21.53
C GLY A 5 -5.23 -3.58 -20.13
N SER A 6 -4.61 -4.32 -19.22
CA SER A 6 -4.22 -3.83 -17.91
C SER A 6 -2.71 -3.59 -17.89
N LEU A 7 -2.30 -2.52 -17.20
CA LEU A 7 -0.91 -2.22 -16.91
C LEU A 7 -0.72 -2.30 -15.39
N LEU A 8 0.24 -3.10 -14.94
CA LEU A 8 0.71 -3.04 -13.56
C LEU A 8 1.80 -1.98 -13.47
N VAL A 9 1.59 -0.97 -12.64
CA VAL A 9 2.61 0.02 -12.31
C VAL A 9 3.09 -0.25 -10.89
N VAL A 10 4.40 -0.43 -10.72
CA VAL A 10 5.03 -0.58 -9.40
C VAL A 10 5.90 0.64 -9.14
N CYS A 11 5.68 1.30 -8.00
CA CYS A 11 6.33 2.55 -7.65
C CYS A 11 7.16 2.40 -6.37
N GLY A 12 8.19 3.23 -6.25
CA GLY A 12 8.98 3.37 -5.03
C GLY A 12 10.47 3.22 -5.30
N GLY A 13 11.23 4.23 -4.91
CA GLY A 13 12.67 4.32 -4.96
C GLY A 13 13.35 3.73 -3.73
N ALA A 14 14.67 3.91 -3.67
CA ALA A 14 15.51 3.37 -2.60
C ALA A 14 15.38 4.22 -1.32
N VAL A 15 14.39 3.93 -0.48
CA VAL A 15 14.11 4.63 0.79
C VAL A 15 14.53 3.81 2.01
N GLY A 16 14.10 2.55 2.08
CA GLY A 16 14.40 1.63 3.20
C GLY A 16 15.61 0.72 2.98
N GLY A 17 16.33 0.87 1.86
CA GLY A 17 17.45 0.01 1.49
C GLY A 17 18.12 0.46 0.19
N PRO A 18 19.15 -0.27 -0.27
CA PRO A 18 19.93 0.09 -1.45
C PRO A 18 19.19 -0.15 -2.78
N ARG A 19 18.12 -0.95 -2.76
CA ARG A 19 17.33 -1.29 -3.94
C ARG A 19 16.00 -0.52 -3.95
N PRO A 20 15.57 0.01 -5.11
CA PRO A 20 14.23 0.56 -5.27
C PRO A 20 13.13 -0.46 -4.96
N GLU A 21 12.09 -0.05 -4.24
CA GLU A 21 10.91 -0.89 -3.98
C GLU A 21 10.23 -1.33 -5.28
N ALA A 22 10.20 -0.49 -6.31
CA ALA A 22 9.63 -0.79 -7.61
C ALA A 22 10.30 -2.00 -8.29
N ASP A 23 11.62 -2.16 -8.15
CA ASP A 23 12.32 -3.31 -8.70
C ASP A 23 11.99 -4.60 -7.93
N LEU A 24 11.94 -4.52 -6.60
CA LEU A 24 11.56 -5.64 -5.74
C LEU A 24 10.13 -6.12 -6.03
N LEU A 25 9.19 -5.18 -6.18
CA LEU A 25 7.80 -5.49 -6.54
C LEU A 25 7.68 -6.07 -7.95
N ALA A 26 8.46 -5.58 -8.91
CA ALA A 26 8.48 -6.12 -10.27
C ALA A 26 8.96 -7.58 -10.28
N GLU A 27 10.09 -7.86 -9.62
CA GLU A 27 10.64 -9.21 -9.49
C GLU A 27 9.64 -10.13 -8.80
N HIS A 28 9.03 -9.68 -7.71
CA HIS A 28 8.04 -10.46 -6.98
C HIS A 28 6.80 -10.75 -7.83
N ALA A 29 6.27 -9.77 -8.55
CA ALA A 29 5.15 -9.97 -9.46
C ALA A 29 5.47 -11.01 -10.55
N ARG A 30 6.69 -10.97 -11.11
CA ARG A 30 7.14 -11.98 -12.09
C ARG A 30 7.29 -13.37 -11.48
N ALA A 31 7.77 -13.47 -10.25
CA ALA A 31 7.87 -14.73 -9.50
C ALA A 31 6.50 -15.34 -9.20
N LEU A 32 5.49 -14.51 -8.92
CA LEU A 32 4.08 -14.91 -8.78
C LEU A 32 3.39 -15.28 -10.11
N GLY A 33 4.11 -15.25 -11.23
CA GLY A 33 3.59 -15.63 -12.55
C GLY A 33 2.87 -14.51 -13.29
N TYR A 34 2.96 -13.24 -12.86
CA TYR A 34 2.43 -12.13 -13.65
C TYR A 34 3.20 -12.01 -14.98
N ARG A 35 2.48 -12.15 -16.10
CA ARG A 35 3.03 -12.05 -17.47
C ARG A 35 2.50 -10.84 -18.26
N GLY A 36 1.64 -10.03 -17.66
CA GLY A 36 1.11 -8.82 -18.28
C GLY A 36 2.14 -7.68 -18.40
N PRO A 37 1.73 -6.57 -19.06
CA PRO A 37 2.50 -5.34 -19.11
C PRO A 37 2.83 -4.80 -17.71
N LEU A 38 4.09 -4.43 -17.49
CA LEU A 38 4.58 -3.92 -16.21
C LEU A 38 5.46 -2.70 -16.43
N LEU A 39 5.19 -1.61 -15.72
CA LEU A 39 6.02 -0.41 -15.69
C LEU A 39 6.56 -0.18 -14.28
N ARG A 40 7.84 0.22 -14.20
CA ARG A 40 8.52 0.52 -12.95
C ARG A 40 8.75 2.02 -12.85
N GLU A 41 8.39 2.59 -11.71
CA GLU A 41 8.69 3.96 -11.33
C GLU A 41 9.58 3.89 -10.07
N ALA A 42 10.90 4.03 -10.25
CA ALA A 42 11.90 3.79 -9.20
C ALA A 42 12.51 5.08 -8.62
N GLY A 43 12.00 6.25 -9.00
CA GLY A 43 12.53 7.55 -8.60
C GLY A 43 11.86 8.12 -7.35
N SER A 44 10.57 7.88 -7.16
CA SER A 44 9.81 8.43 -6.03
C SER A 44 10.33 7.95 -4.68
N ARG A 45 10.48 8.85 -3.71
CA ARG A 45 10.92 8.54 -2.34
C ARG A 45 9.81 8.68 -1.32
N THR A 46 8.61 9.08 -1.76
CA THR A 46 7.45 9.31 -0.91
C THR A 46 6.16 8.86 -1.59
N ASN A 47 5.12 8.61 -0.78
CA ASN A 47 3.80 8.29 -1.32
C ASN A 47 3.19 9.45 -2.14
N TRP A 48 3.57 10.69 -1.84
CA TRP A 48 3.16 11.87 -2.60
C TRP A 48 3.78 11.88 -4.00
N GLU A 49 5.09 11.63 -4.09
CA GLU A 49 5.83 11.53 -5.35
C GLU A 49 5.34 10.34 -6.19
N ASN A 50 5.11 9.17 -5.57
CA ASN A 50 4.57 8.00 -6.27
C ASN A 50 3.33 8.38 -7.10
N VAL A 51 2.40 9.12 -6.50
CA VAL A 51 1.15 9.53 -7.16
C VAL A 51 1.41 10.62 -8.20
N ARG A 52 2.30 11.57 -7.91
CA ARG A 52 2.67 12.66 -8.84
C ARG A 52 3.23 12.13 -10.15
N GLU A 53 4.20 11.22 -10.04
CA GLU A 53 4.96 10.74 -11.20
C GLU A 53 4.13 9.82 -12.10
N VAL A 54 3.22 9.02 -11.52
CA VAL A 54 2.36 8.14 -12.32
C VAL A 54 1.08 8.82 -12.81
N GLY A 55 0.68 9.96 -12.23
CA GLY A 55 -0.55 10.66 -12.57
C GLY A 55 -0.78 10.85 -14.08
N PRO A 56 0.20 11.40 -14.84
CA PRO A 56 0.09 11.55 -16.29
C PRO A 56 -0.14 10.23 -17.04
N LEU A 57 0.50 9.14 -16.60
CA LEU A 57 0.32 7.81 -17.20
C LEU A 57 -1.11 7.29 -17.01
N LEU A 58 -1.73 7.60 -15.87
CA LEU A 58 -3.07 7.13 -15.54
C LEU A 58 -4.17 7.77 -16.41
N GLU A 59 -3.88 8.87 -17.12
CA GLU A 59 -4.84 9.54 -18.01
C GLU A 59 -5.34 8.63 -19.14
N GLY A 60 -4.50 7.71 -19.61
CA GLY A 60 -4.83 6.73 -20.65
C GLY A 60 -5.74 5.59 -20.18
N PHE A 61 -6.06 5.51 -18.88
CA PHE A 61 -6.80 4.39 -18.31
C PHE A 61 -8.17 4.82 -17.77
N ALA A 62 -9.19 3.99 -18.07
CA ALA A 62 -10.56 4.21 -17.62
C ALA A 62 -10.81 3.75 -16.17
N ARG A 63 -9.98 2.84 -15.64
CA ARG A 63 -10.11 2.29 -14.28
C ARG A 63 -8.75 2.24 -13.60
N ILE A 64 -8.67 2.78 -12.39
CA ILE A 64 -7.45 2.89 -11.60
C ILE A 64 -7.64 2.12 -10.29
N ARG A 65 -6.73 1.19 -9.99
CA ARG A 65 -6.68 0.46 -8.73
C ARG A 65 -5.41 0.84 -7.99
N LEU A 66 -5.56 1.36 -6.78
CA LEU A 66 -4.45 1.61 -5.87
C LEU A 66 -4.35 0.43 -4.91
N VAL A 67 -3.25 -0.32 -5.02
CA VAL A 67 -2.99 -1.55 -4.27
C VAL A 67 -1.83 -1.30 -3.32
N SER A 68 -2.09 -1.35 -2.02
CA SER A 68 -1.09 -1.18 -0.95
C SER A 68 -1.74 -1.59 0.37
N ASN A 69 -1.01 -1.47 1.49
CA ASN A 69 -1.64 -1.60 2.80
C ASN A 69 -2.80 -0.57 2.95
N PRO A 70 -3.84 -0.85 3.76
CA PRO A 70 -5.06 -0.04 3.78
C PRO A 70 -4.83 1.45 4.05
N PHE A 71 -3.89 1.78 4.94
CA PHE A 71 -3.58 3.16 5.30
C PHE A 71 -2.88 3.91 4.15
N HIS A 72 -1.90 3.28 3.51
CA HIS A 72 -1.16 3.86 2.39
C HIS A 72 -2.04 3.99 1.16
N ALA A 73 -2.89 2.99 0.89
CA ALA A 73 -3.83 3.03 -0.22
C ALA A 73 -4.84 4.17 -0.07
N GLU A 74 -5.30 4.46 1.16
CA GLU A 74 -6.18 5.61 1.40
C GLU A 74 -5.46 6.95 1.25
N LYS A 75 -4.24 7.08 1.78
CA LYS A 75 -3.40 8.26 1.54
C LYS A 75 -3.12 8.49 0.05
N ALA A 76 -2.86 7.41 -0.70
CA ALA A 76 -2.64 7.51 -2.14
C ALA A 76 -3.89 8.01 -2.88
N ARG A 77 -5.11 7.64 -2.45
CA ARG A 77 -6.36 8.21 -2.99
C ARG A 77 -6.46 9.69 -2.71
N GLU A 78 -6.20 10.10 -1.46
CA GLU A 78 -6.21 11.51 -1.07
C GLU A 78 -5.20 12.34 -1.89
N HIS A 79 -3.99 11.81 -2.08
CA HIS A 79 -2.98 12.44 -2.94
C HIS A 79 -3.46 12.53 -4.40
N LEU A 80 -4.09 11.47 -4.93
CA LEU A 80 -4.60 11.49 -6.30
C LEU A 80 -5.71 12.52 -6.45
N TRP A 81 -6.61 12.64 -5.47
CA TRP A 81 -7.64 13.68 -5.47
C TRP A 81 -7.07 15.10 -5.45
N ARG A 82 -5.98 15.32 -4.70
CA ARG A 82 -5.34 16.64 -4.62
C ARG A 82 -4.55 17.00 -5.87
N GLN A 83 -3.83 16.03 -6.44
CA GLN A 83 -2.90 16.26 -7.54
C GLN A 83 -3.56 16.09 -8.93
N HIS A 84 -4.50 15.15 -9.04
CA HIS A 84 -5.19 14.78 -10.29
C HIS A 84 -6.70 14.58 -10.05
N PRO A 85 -7.45 15.62 -9.65
CA PRO A 85 -8.86 15.50 -9.26
C PRO A 85 -9.76 14.91 -10.36
N HIS A 86 -9.43 15.14 -11.64
CA HIS A 86 -10.18 14.58 -12.76
C HIS A 86 -10.03 13.05 -12.92
N LEU A 87 -9.00 12.44 -12.32
CA LEU A 87 -8.80 10.98 -12.28
C LEU A 87 -9.54 10.32 -11.12
N ALA A 88 -10.01 11.10 -10.14
CA ALA A 88 -10.72 10.63 -8.96
C ALA A 88 -11.90 9.69 -9.30
N ALA A 89 -12.69 10.07 -10.29
CA ALA A 89 -13.88 9.33 -10.73
C ALA A 89 -13.56 7.95 -11.34
N ARG A 90 -12.28 7.69 -11.67
CA ARG A 90 -11.80 6.44 -12.27
C ARG A 90 -11.27 5.45 -11.23
N LEU A 91 -11.17 5.86 -9.96
CA LEU A 91 -10.75 4.99 -8.87
C LEU A 91 -11.78 3.88 -8.64
N VAL A 92 -11.31 2.64 -8.65
CA VAL A 92 -12.13 1.47 -8.31
C VAL A 92 -11.50 0.71 -7.15
N ARG A 93 -12.32 0.03 -6.34
CA ARG A 93 -11.83 -0.74 -5.20
C ARG A 93 -10.90 -1.87 -5.65
N ALA A 94 -9.79 -2.03 -4.94
CA ALA A 94 -8.92 -3.19 -5.04
C ALA A 94 -9.43 -4.29 -4.08
N GLY A 95 -9.24 -5.56 -4.45
CA GLY A 95 -9.83 -6.70 -3.72
C GLY A 95 -9.27 -6.92 -2.31
N ASP A 96 -8.12 -6.32 -2.01
CA ASP A 96 -7.41 -6.31 -0.73
C ASP A 96 -7.88 -5.20 0.23
N GLN A 97 -8.80 -4.32 -0.19
CA GLN A 97 -9.45 -3.34 0.69
C GLN A 97 -10.48 -3.98 1.63
N ARG A 98 -10.13 -5.08 2.31
CA ARG A 98 -10.90 -5.63 3.43
C ARG A 98 -10.65 -4.77 4.67
N VAL A 99 -11.37 -3.65 4.74
CA VAL A 99 -11.55 -2.86 5.97
C VAL A 99 -12.24 -3.79 6.99
N GLY A 100 -11.46 -4.48 7.81
CA GLY A 100 -11.98 -5.45 8.78
C GLY A 100 -10.89 -6.29 9.45
N GLU A 101 -9.90 -6.77 8.69
CA GLU A 101 -8.87 -7.67 9.24
C GLU A 101 -7.90 -6.94 10.21
N TRP A 102 -7.53 -5.69 9.91
CA TRP A 102 -6.71 -4.86 10.82
C TRP A 102 -7.51 -4.09 11.89
N LEU A 103 -8.81 -3.83 11.64
CA LEU A 103 -9.70 -3.21 12.62
C LEU A 103 -10.01 -4.16 13.79
N LEU A 104 -10.10 -5.46 13.54
CA LEU A 104 -10.28 -6.50 14.56
C LEU A 104 -8.98 -6.85 15.32
N LEU A 105 -7.82 -6.61 14.71
CA LEU A 105 -6.53 -6.92 15.33
C LEU A 105 -6.25 -6.03 16.55
N LYS A 106 -6.64 -4.75 16.50
CA LYS A 106 -6.49 -3.80 17.63
C LYS A 106 -7.21 -4.24 18.91
N PRO A 107 -8.51 -4.56 18.92
CA PRO A 107 -9.18 -5.03 20.13
C PRO A 107 -8.67 -6.41 20.57
N LEU A 108 -8.33 -7.31 19.64
CA LEU A 108 -7.77 -8.62 19.98
C LEU A 108 -6.41 -8.50 20.70
N LEU A 109 -5.50 -7.66 20.20
CA LEU A 109 -4.23 -7.36 20.85
C LEU A 109 -4.44 -6.67 22.21
N ALA A 110 -5.41 -5.76 22.33
CA ALA A 110 -5.73 -5.10 23.61
C ALA A 110 -6.26 -6.09 24.67
N VAL A 111 -7.03 -7.11 24.27
CA VAL A 111 -7.51 -8.18 25.15
C VAL A 111 -6.37 -9.11 25.57
N LEU A 112 -5.50 -9.51 24.63
CA LEU A 112 -4.34 -10.36 24.92
C LEU A 112 -3.31 -9.65 25.82
N GLY A 113 -3.06 -8.35 25.59
CA GLY A 113 -2.20 -7.52 26.44
C GLY A 113 -2.71 -7.42 27.88
N ARG A 114 -4.02 -7.25 28.07
CA ARG A 114 -4.65 -7.23 29.40
C ARG A 114 -4.50 -8.56 30.16
N ARG A 115 -4.45 -9.69 29.46
CA ARG A 115 -4.22 -11.01 30.09
C ARG A 115 -2.77 -11.22 30.54
N ARG A 116 -1.78 -10.64 29.85
CA ARG A 116 -0.36 -10.74 30.25
C ARG A 116 0.03 -9.83 31.42
N MET A 117 -0.62 -8.68 31.62
CA MET A 117 -0.33 -7.80 32.76
C MET A 117 -0.86 -8.33 34.10
N ARG A 118 -1.83 -9.25 34.09
CA ARG A 118 -2.34 -9.88 35.33
C ARG A 118 -1.34 -10.84 36.00
N HIS A 119 -0.24 -11.19 35.32
CA HIS A 119 0.82 -12.04 35.88
C HIS A 119 2.06 -11.29 36.36
N VAL A 120 2.16 -9.97 36.12
CA VAL A 120 3.34 -9.18 36.55
C VAL A 120 3.14 -8.55 37.93
N ASP A 121 1.89 -8.31 38.37
CA ASP A 121 1.61 -7.73 39.69
C ASP A 121 1.66 -8.74 40.86
N ALA A 122 1.92 -10.03 40.60
CA ALA A 122 1.99 -11.06 41.66
C ALA A 122 3.42 -11.38 42.14
N GLY A 123 4.46 -10.71 41.62
CA GLY A 123 5.86 -11.09 41.88
C GLY A 123 6.81 -9.99 42.36
N GLY A 124 6.32 -8.78 42.66
CA GLY A 124 7.16 -7.59 42.73
C GLY A 124 7.17 -6.81 44.04
N LEU A 125 7.16 -7.46 45.22
CA LEU A 125 7.43 -6.79 46.50
C LEU A 125 8.14 -7.75 47.46
N ARG A 126 9.48 -7.81 47.37
CA ARG A 126 10.38 -8.15 48.49
C ARG A 126 11.84 -7.84 48.14
N ARG A 127 12.41 -6.90 48.92
CA ARG A 127 13.84 -6.56 49.15
C ARG A 127 14.52 -5.78 48.01
N ALA A 128 15.28 -4.73 48.27
CA ALA A 128 16.04 -4.32 49.47
C ALA A 128 15.76 -2.87 49.88
#